data_AF-A0A7S1PE06-F1
#
_entry.id   AF-A0A7S1PE06-F1
#
_cell.length_a   1.000
_cell.length_b   1.000
_cell.length_c   1.000
_cell.angle_alpha   90.00
_cell.angle_beta   90.00
_cell.angle_gamma   90.00
#
_symmetry.space_group_name_H-M   'P 1'
#
loop_
_entity.id
_entity.type
_entity.pdbx_description
1 polymer ?
#
loop_
_entity_poly.entity_id
_entity_poly.type
_entity_poly.pdbx_seq_one_letter_code
_entity_poly.pdbx_strand_id
1 'polypeptide(L)'
;VTCEWGPELRTPSVLSSKPDAKLRPSSAAYHYVWTVTQDQLDRSNDTIDDSMVDDLRLICSFTRCTISIKCAEGFTPPANAIPPDPAELKAFKSDGLLAVKSLTLSSRIGLGVAKAVLSKGPRLDSMHLMDLTATDVLVLLGQMSTSGVPRELTLESLRPGDGQHANIRLLAIKEKLQKVKVLIVKEEAASRLAA
;
A
#
# COMPACT_ATOMS: atom_id res chain seq x y z
N VAL A 1 -22.61 6.34 2.35
CA VAL A 1 -21.30 5.70 2.12
C VAL A 1 -20.47 5.85 3.38
N THR A 2 -20.38 4.83 4.20
CA THR A 2 -19.52 4.79 5.40
C THR A 2 -18.29 3.96 5.05
N CYS A 3 -17.23 4.62 4.60
CA CYS A 3 -15.90 4.04 4.60
C CYS A 3 -15.41 4.12 6.05
N GLU A 4 -15.36 3.00 6.76
CA GLU A 4 -14.75 2.97 8.09
C GLU A 4 -13.23 3.08 7.95
N TRP A 5 -12.74 4.32 8.00
CA TRP A 5 -11.35 4.61 8.35
C TRP A 5 -11.19 4.38 9.85
N GLY A 6 -11.14 3.12 10.26
CA GLY A 6 -10.88 2.76 11.65
C GLY A 6 -9.37 2.70 11.89
N PRO A 7 -8.80 3.55 12.76
CA PRO A 7 -7.53 3.19 13.36
C PRO A 7 -7.82 2.00 14.29
N GLU A 8 -7.10 0.88 14.16
CA GLU A 8 -7.01 -0.09 15.25
C GLU A 8 -6.18 0.54 16.38
N LEU A 9 -6.77 1.53 17.06
CA LEU A 9 -6.26 2.06 18.31
C LEU A 9 -6.57 1.02 19.38
N ARG A 10 -5.52 0.40 19.93
CA ARG A 10 -5.50 0.20 21.38
C ARG A 10 -5.52 1.61 21.99
N THR A 11 -6.71 2.06 22.35
CA THR A 11 -7.01 3.39 22.92
C THR A 11 -6.13 3.73 24.14
N PRO A 12 -6.00 5.02 24.48
CA PRO A 12 -7.01 5.60 25.37
C PRO A 12 -7.64 6.89 24.84
N SER A 13 -8.97 6.90 24.93
CA SER A 13 -9.92 7.96 25.29
C SER A 13 -9.67 9.41 24.86
N VAL A 14 -10.69 9.96 24.17
CA VAL A 14 -10.98 11.39 24.11
C VAL A 14 -11.42 11.87 25.50
N LEU A 15 -10.69 12.82 26.08
CA LEU A 15 -11.23 13.68 27.12
C LEU A 15 -10.82 15.14 26.83
N SER A 16 -11.82 16.01 26.70
CA SER A 16 -11.66 17.46 26.70
C SER A 16 -11.81 17.96 28.14
N SER A 17 -10.77 18.57 28.72
CA SER A 17 -10.81 19.86 29.43
C SER A 17 -9.52 20.15 30.23
N LYS A 18 -8.83 21.22 29.80
CA LYS A 18 -7.82 22.07 30.50
C LYS A 18 -6.45 21.48 30.92
N PRO A 19 -5.40 22.36 30.97
CA PRO A 19 -4.03 21.96 30.74
C PRO A 19 -3.23 21.95 32.04
N ASP A 20 -2.89 20.79 32.56
CA ASP A 20 -1.70 20.66 33.40
C ASP A 20 -1.29 19.20 33.53
N ALA A 21 -0.32 18.82 32.71
CA ALA A 21 0.72 17.83 33.00
C ALA A 21 1.54 17.67 31.73
N LYS A 22 2.87 17.86 31.85
CA LYS A 22 3.86 17.47 30.84
C LYS A 22 3.76 15.96 30.57
N LEU A 23 2.82 15.54 29.73
CA LEU A 23 2.84 14.24 29.09
C LEU A 23 3.60 14.41 27.79
N ARG A 24 4.85 13.92 27.77
CA ARG A 24 5.57 13.69 26.52
C ARG A 24 4.65 12.82 25.64
N PRO A 25 4.24 13.26 24.44
CA PRO A 25 3.45 12.40 23.58
C PRO A 25 4.29 11.17 23.22
N SER A 26 3.86 10.01 23.69
CA SER A 26 4.37 8.73 23.21
C SER A 26 4.09 8.66 21.71
N SER A 27 5.12 8.34 20.93
CA SER A 27 5.09 8.23 19.47
C SER A 27 4.12 7.12 19.03
N ALA A 28 2.82 7.41 18.94
CA ALA A 28 1.82 6.49 18.42
C ALA A 28 1.97 6.35 16.90
N ALA A 29 2.51 5.22 16.43
CA ALA A 29 2.49 4.87 15.01
C ALA A 29 1.05 4.55 14.58
N TYR A 30 0.57 5.16 13.50
CA TYR A 30 -0.76 4.90 12.97
C TYR A 30 -0.70 3.74 11.96
N HIS A 31 -1.60 2.78 12.13
CA HIS A 31 -1.77 1.66 11.21
C HIS A 31 -3.15 1.75 10.55
N TYR A 32 -3.15 1.93 9.23
CA TYR A 32 -4.34 1.93 8.40
C TYR A 32 -4.43 0.60 7.67
N VAL A 33 -5.64 0.04 7.60
CA VAL A 33 -5.87 -1.23 6.93
C VAL A 33 -6.90 -1.01 5.83
N TRP A 34 -6.47 -1.16 4.58
CA TRP A 34 -7.36 -1.25 3.45
C TRP A 34 -7.82 -2.68 3.26
N THR A 35 -9.13 -2.87 3.26
CA THR A 35 -9.74 -4.19 3.15
C THR A 35 -10.45 -4.29 1.80
N VAL A 36 -9.96 -5.17 0.92
CA VAL A 36 -10.59 -5.43 -0.39
C VAL A 36 -11.79 -6.34 -0.19
N THR A 37 -12.96 -5.87 -0.61
CA THR A 37 -14.25 -6.58 -0.50
C THR A 37 -14.74 -7.09 -1.85
N GLN A 38 -15.72 -8.02 -1.83
CA GLN A 38 -16.41 -8.49 -3.04
C GLN A 38 -17.08 -7.32 -3.78
N ASP A 39 -17.75 -6.43 -3.05
CA ASP A 39 -18.38 -5.23 -3.62
C ASP A 39 -17.40 -4.36 -4.41
N GLN A 40 -16.17 -4.19 -3.94
CA GLN A 40 -15.15 -3.42 -4.65
C GLN A 40 -14.68 -4.12 -5.94
N LEU A 41 -14.71 -5.45 -5.96
CA LEU A 41 -14.40 -6.23 -7.15
C LEU A 41 -15.51 -6.11 -8.20
N ASP A 42 -16.77 -6.12 -7.75
CA ASP A 42 -17.94 -6.04 -8.63
C ASP A 42 -18.18 -4.61 -9.16
N ARG A 43 -17.81 -3.59 -8.38
CA ARG A 43 -17.98 -2.16 -8.70
C ARG A 43 -16.79 -1.52 -9.39
N SER A 44 -16.04 -2.25 -10.21
CA SER A 44 -14.79 -1.78 -10.85
C SER A 44 -14.89 -0.46 -11.65
N ASN A 45 -16.08 0.12 -11.85
CA ASN A 45 -16.31 1.39 -12.55
C ASN A 45 -17.03 2.47 -11.73
N ASP A 46 -17.30 2.26 -10.43
CA ASP A 46 -17.96 3.29 -9.63
C ASP A 46 -17.06 4.51 -9.49
N THR A 47 -17.64 5.68 -9.72
CA THR A 47 -16.95 6.97 -9.64
C THR A 47 -17.25 7.61 -8.30
N ILE A 48 -16.24 8.27 -7.71
CA ILE A 48 -16.50 9.18 -6.61
C ILE A 48 -17.12 10.46 -7.16
N ASP A 49 -17.88 11.16 -6.31
CA ASP A 49 -18.38 12.49 -6.63
C ASP A 49 -17.19 13.40 -7.02
N ASP A 50 -17.30 14.07 -8.17
CA ASP A 50 -16.25 14.94 -8.71
C ASP A 50 -15.85 16.04 -7.71
N SER A 51 -16.76 16.45 -6.83
CA SER A 51 -16.49 17.43 -5.78
C SER A 51 -15.52 16.93 -4.70
N MET A 52 -15.33 15.62 -4.57
CA MET A 52 -14.45 15.01 -3.56
C MET A 52 -13.04 14.71 -4.10
N VAL A 53 -12.82 14.85 -5.41
CA VAL A 53 -11.52 14.56 -6.04
C VAL A 53 -10.47 15.53 -5.52
N ASP A 54 -9.30 15.01 -5.16
CA ASP A 54 -8.17 15.80 -4.67
C ASP A 54 -8.49 16.71 -3.45
N ASP A 55 -9.41 16.31 -2.58
CA ASP A 55 -9.76 17.06 -1.37
C ASP A 55 -9.08 16.54 -0.10
N LEU A 56 -8.71 15.27 -0.07
CA LEU A 56 -8.18 14.60 1.12
C LEU A 56 -6.65 14.60 1.20
N ARG A 57 -6.16 14.70 2.43
CA ARG A 57 -4.75 14.51 2.78
C ARG A 57 -4.64 13.72 4.08
N LEU A 58 -3.80 12.70 4.08
CA LEU A 58 -3.42 11.96 5.26
C LEU A 58 -2.42 12.79 6.08
N ILE A 59 -2.80 13.13 7.30
CA ILE A 59 -1.95 13.86 8.26
C ILE A 59 -1.56 12.90 9.37
N CYS A 60 -0.26 12.70 9.55
CA CYS A 60 0.30 11.86 10.60
C CYS A 60 1.18 12.73 11.50
N SER A 61 0.80 12.85 12.77
CA SER A 61 1.53 13.65 13.75
C SER A 61 2.82 12.96 14.18
N PHE A 62 3.97 13.47 13.77
CA PHE A 62 5.34 13.06 14.17
C PHE A 62 5.73 11.57 14.01
N THR A 63 4.81 10.70 13.64
CA THR A 63 4.98 9.25 13.61
C THR A 63 4.83 8.67 12.22
N ARG A 64 5.37 7.47 12.04
CA ARG A 64 5.33 6.73 10.78
C ARG A 64 3.92 6.18 10.57
N CYS A 65 3.30 6.52 9.45
CA CYS A 65 2.04 5.92 9.02
C CYS A 65 2.29 4.69 8.17
N THR A 66 1.62 3.61 8.52
CA THR A 66 1.69 2.34 7.81
C THR A 66 0.33 2.03 7.19
N ILE A 67 0.34 1.56 5.94
CA ILE A 67 -0.85 1.02 5.28
C ILE A 67 -0.65 -0.47 5.06
N SER A 68 -1.61 -1.28 5.48
CA SER A 68 -1.75 -2.68 5.08
C SER A 68 -2.91 -2.84 4.12
N ILE A 69 -2.73 -3.59 3.05
CA ILE A 69 -3.78 -3.92 2.09
C ILE A 69 -4.01 -5.44 2.19
N LYS A 70 -5.23 -5.82 2.59
CA LYS A 70 -5.63 -7.21 2.81
C LYS A 70 -7.01 -7.51 2.23
N CYS A 71 -7.35 -8.78 2.06
CA CYS A 71 -8.72 -9.19 1.74
C CYS A 71 -9.61 -9.05 2.99
N ALA A 72 -10.91 -8.83 2.77
CA ALA A 72 -11.90 -8.98 3.82
C ALA A 72 -11.85 -10.38 4.45
N GLU A 73 -12.19 -10.45 5.74
CA GLU A 73 -12.26 -11.73 6.44
C GLU A 73 -13.29 -12.65 5.77
N GLY A 74 -12.93 -13.91 5.57
CA GLY A 74 -13.77 -14.88 4.87
C GLY A 74 -13.86 -14.68 3.34
N PHE A 75 -13.26 -13.61 2.80
CA PHE A 75 -13.25 -13.37 1.36
C PHE A 75 -11.99 -13.94 0.70
N THR A 76 -12.19 -14.91 -0.19
CA THR A 76 -11.12 -15.43 -1.05
C THR A 76 -11.42 -15.01 -2.49
N PRO A 77 -10.69 -14.03 -3.04
CA PRO A 77 -10.92 -13.62 -4.42
C PRO A 77 -10.57 -14.76 -5.39
N PRO A 78 -11.30 -14.89 -6.52
CA PRO A 78 -10.93 -15.81 -7.58
C PRO A 78 -9.48 -15.63 -8.04
N ALA A 79 -8.79 -16.70 -8.43
CA ALA A 79 -7.37 -16.63 -8.81
C ALA A 79 -7.11 -15.71 -10.01
N ASN A 80 -8.09 -15.58 -10.91
CA ASN A 80 -8.07 -14.72 -12.09
C ASN A 80 -8.76 -13.36 -11.87
N ALA A 81 -9.14 -13.02 -10.63
CA ALA A 81 -9.77 -11.75 -10.34
C ALA A 81 -8.85 -10.58 -10.73
N ILE A 82 -9.44 -9.58 -11.37
CA ILE A 82 -8.74 -8.36 -11.77
C ILE A 82 -8.67 -7.46 -10.53
N PRO A 83 -7.47 -7.01 -10.10
CA PRO A 83 -7.35 -6.09 -8.98
C PRO A 83 -8.16 -4.82 -9.24
N PRO A 84 -9.08 -4.42 -8.34
CA PRO A 84 -9.88 -3.22 -8.53
C PRO A 84 -9.04 -1.96 -8.40
N ASP A 85 -9.36 -0.93 -9.19
CA ASP A 85 -8.83 0.42 -9.01
C ASP A 85 -9.73 1.19 -8.02
N PRO A 86 -9.26 1.50 -6.81
CA PRO A 86 -10.11 2.13 -5.81
C PRO A 86 -10.36 3.61 -6.16
N ALA A 87 -11.55 3.90 -6.66
CA ALA A 87 -11.96 5.26 -7.00
C ALA A 87 -11.86 6.21 -5.80
N GLU A 88 -11.99 5.70 -4.56
CA GLU A 88 -11.88 6.47 -3.33
C GLU A 88 -10.45 7.02 -3.13
N LEU A 89 -9.42 6.42 -3.73
CA LEU A 89 -8.07 6.99 -3.72
C LEU A 89 -7.90 8.19 -4.65
N LYS A 90 -8.87 8.46 -5.54
CA LYS A 90 -8.93 9.73 -6.29
C LYS A 90 -9.32 10.91 -5.38
N ALA A 91 -9.96 10.65 -4.23
CA ALA A 91 -10.28 11.70 -3.28
C ALA A 91 -9.03 12.29 -2.61
N PHE A 92 -7.90 11.57 -2.61
CA PHE A 92 -6.64 12.08 -2.10
C PHE A 92 -5.93 12.94 -3.11
N LYS A 93 -5.39 14.09 -2.66
CA LYS A 93 -4.45 14.91 -3.45
C LYS A 93 -3.28 14.10 -3.97
N SER A 94 -2.63 14.58 -5.03
CA SER A 94 -1.39 13.98 -5.55
C SER A 94 -0.29 13.81 -4.50
N ASP A 95 -0.27 14.66 -3.45
CA ASP A 95 0.64 14.58 -2.30
C ASP A 95 -0.06 14.10 -1.01
N GLY A 96 -1.30 13.63 -1.16
CA GLY A 96 -2.22 13.29 -0.08
C GLY A 96 -1.73 12.14 0.80
N LEU A 97 -0.84 11.28 0.31
CA LEU A 97 -0.34 10.10 1.01
C LEU A 97 1.17 10.17 1.32
N LEU A 98 1.80 11.35 1.24
CA LEU A 98 3.24 11.52 1.53
C LEU A 98 3.65 11.07 2.95
N ALA A 99 2.72 11.11 3.90
CA ALA A 99 2.96 10.71 5.28
C ALA A 99 3.13 9.19 5.46
N VAL A 100 2.74 8.39 4.45
CA VAL A 100 2.89 6.93 4.48
C VAL A 100 4.37 6.56 4.38
N LYS A 101 4.83 5.75 5.33
CA LYS A 101 6.21 5.26 5.45
C LYS A 101 6.34 3.77 5.25
N SER A 102 5.28 3.01 5.44
CA SER A 102 5.32 1.56 5.23
C SER A 102 4.09 1.11 4.49
N LEU A 103 4.28 0.20 3.53
CA LEU A 103 3.20 -0.42 2.77
C LEU A 103 3.33 -1.94 2.84
N THR A 104 2.28 -2.61 3.29
CA THR A 104 2.17 -4.06 3.26
C THR A 104 1.07 -4.45 2.30
N LEU A 105 1.38 -5.34 1.35
CA LEU A 105 0.42 -5.90 0.40
C LEU A 105 0.40 -7.42 0.57
N SER A 106 -0.71 -7.95 1.08
CA SER A 106 -0.79 -9.38 1.44
C SER A 106 -1.23 -10.29 0.28
N SER A 107 -1.79 -9.74 -0.80
CA SER A 107 -2.36 -10.52 -1.90
C SER A 107 -2.43 -9.71 -3.18
N ARG A 108 -2.31 -10.39 -4.33
CA ARG A 108 -2.45 -9.78 -5.67
C ARG A 108 -3.74 -8.98 -5.87
N ILE A 109 -4.84 -9.33 -5.21
CA ILE A 109 -6.09 -8.57 -5.37
C ILE A 109 -5.96 -7.11 -4.90
N GLY A 110 -5.07 -6.84 -3.93
CA GLY A 110 -4.80 -5.49 -3.45
C GLY A 110 -3.86 -4.68 -4.36
N LEU A 111 -3.44 -5.24 -5.50
CA LEU A 111 -2.46 -4.60 -6.38
C LEU A 111 -2.96 -3.26 -6.92
N GLY A 112 -4.24 -3.15 -7.29
CA GLY A 112 -4.80 -1.88 -7.78
C GLY A 112 -4.75 -0.79 -6.71
N VAL A 113 -5.11 -1.13 -5.47
CA VAL A 113 -4.98 -0.24 -4.31
C VAL A 113 -3.53 0.16 -4.07
N ALA A 114 -2.60 -0.78 -4.11
CA ALA A 114 -1.17 -0.49 -3.92
C ALA A 114 -0.66 0.47 -5.00
N LYS A 115 -1.00 0.24 -6.28
CA LYS A 115 -0.64 1.14 -7.39
C LYS A 115 -1.20 2.54 -7.16
N ALA A 116 -2.47 2.64 -6.78
CA ALA A 116 -3.11 3.92 -6.51
C ALA A 116 -2.44 4.66 -5.33
N VAL A 117 -2.09 3.97 -4.24
CA VAL A 117 -1.32 4.55 -3.13
C VAL A 117 0.06 5.05 -3.60
N LEU A 118 0.79 4.24 -4.37
CA LEU A 118 2.12 4.58 -4.87
C LEU A 118 2.09 5.73 -5.88
N SER A 119 1.00 5.90 -6.63
CA SER A 119 0.84 7.01 -7.57
C SER A 119 0.79 8.37 -6.87
N LYS A 120 0.40 8.42 -5.58
CA LYS A 120 0.42 9.62 -4.74
C LYS A 120 1.82 9.93 -4.15
N GLY A 121 2.85 9.24 -4.64
CA GLY A 121 4.26 9.53 -4.38
C GLY A 121 4.77 9.36 -2.94
N PRO A 122 4.25 8.43 -2.10
CA PRO A 122 4.78 8.24 -0.75
C PRO A 122 6.27 7.92 -0.78
N ARG A 123 7.01 8.46 0.20
CA ARG A 123 8.43 8.13 0.41
C ARG A 123 8.50 7.02 1.45
N LEU A 124 8.38 5.79 0.98
CA LEU A 124 8.35 4.60 1.82
C LEU A 124 9.74 4.33 2.42
N ASP A 125 9.76 4.01 3.70
CA ASP A 125 10.89 3.42 4.41
C ASP A 125 10.92 1.91 4.15
N SER A 126 9.76 1.24 4.27
CA SER A 126 9.65 -0.21 4.03
C SER A 126 8.46 -0.61 3.16
N MET A 127 8.60 -1.72 2.45
CA MET A 127 7.55 -2.35 1.68
C MET A 127 7.60 -3.87 1.87
N HIS A 128 6.46 -4.47 2.20
CA HIS A 128 6.30 -5.91 2.40
C HIS A 128 5.29 -6.46 1.40
N LEU A 129 5.73 -7.40 0.56
CA LEU A 129 4.95 -7.96 -0.53
C LEU A 129 4.80 -9.48 -0.36
N MET A 130 3.57 -9.97 -0.47
CA MET A 130 3.18 -11.37 -0.38
C MET A 130 2.24 -11.75 -1.52
N ASP A 131 2.33 -13.01 -1.95
CA ASP A 131 1.42 -13.65 -2.90
C ASP A 131 1.27 -12.89 -4.23
N LEU A 132 2.37 -12.29 -4.69
CA LEU A 132 2.48 -11.57 -5.97
C LEU A 132 3.31 -12.36 -6.98
N THR A 133 3.13 -12.10 -8.28
CA THR A 133 4.11 -12.59 -9.27
C THR A 133 5.35 -11.69 -9.30
N ALA A 134 6.47 -12.17 -9.84
CA ALA A 134 7.64 -11.33 -10.07
C ALA A 134 7.32 -10.12 -10.96
N THR A 135 6.46 -10.32 -11.98
CA THR A 135 5.96 -9.24 -12.86
C THR A 135 5.21 -8.18 -12.07
N ASP A 136 4.33 -8.56 -11.15
CA ASP A 136 3.57 -7.62 -10.30
C ASP A 136 4.52 -6.74 -9.45
N VAL A 137 5.55 -7.35 -8.86
CA VAL A 137 6.57 -6.63 -8.09
C VAL A 137 7.32 -5.62 -8.97
N LEU A 138 7.74 -6.03 -10.17
CA LEU A 138 8.42 -5.15 -11.12
C LEU A 138 7.53 -4.00 -11.58
N VAL A 139 6.24 -4.25 -11.81
CA VAL A 139 5.27 -3.21 -12.17
C VAL A 139 5.12 -2.19 -11.03
N LEU A 140 4.99 -2.64 -9.78
CA LEU A 140 4.93 -1.75 -8.62
C LEU A 140 6.18 -0.86 -8.53
N LEU A 141 7.37 -1.46 -8.59
CA LEU A 141 8.63 -0.71 -8.59
C LEU A 141 8.73 0.24 -9.79
N GLY A 142 8.25 -0.19 -10.95
CA GLY A 142 8.20 0.60 -12.19
C GLY A 142 7.41 1.90 -12.05
N GLN A 143 6.34 1.90 -11.28
CA GLN A 143 5.49 3.09 -11.06
C GLN A 143 6.05 4.08 -10.03
N MET A 144 6.95 3.64 -9.15
CA MET A 144 7.48 4.51 -8.10
C MET A 144 8.45 5.55 -8.67
N SER A 145 8.48 6.75 -8.10
CA SER A 145 9.59 7.67 -8.38
C SER A 145 10.90 7.13 -7.81
N THR A 146 12.04 7.53 -8.36
CA THR A 146 13.34 7.06 -7.86
C THR A 146 13.65 7.55 -6.43
N SER A 147 12.92 8.54 -5.92
CA SER A 147 12.96 9.00 -4.52
C SER A 147 11.92 8.32 -3.63
N GLY A 148 10.93 7.64 -4.22
CA GLY A 148 9.88 6.93 -3.50
C GLY A 148 10.19 5.46 -3.23
N VAL A 149 11.20 4.90 -3.92
CA VAL A 149 11.68 3.51 -3.73
C VAL A 149 11.92 3.23 -2.24
N PRO A 150 11.42 2.11 -1.70
CA PRO A 150 11.57 1.79 -0.29
C PRO A 150 13.03 1.49 0.04
N ARG A 151 13.46 1.82 1.26
CA ARG A 151 14.80 1.45 1.73
C ARG A 151 14.89 -0.04 2.04
N GLU A 152 13.79 -0.61 2.52
CA GLU A 152 13.65 -2.02 2.84
C GLU A 152 12.54 -2.63 1.99
N LEU A 153 12.86 -3.67 1.22
CA LEU A 153 11.89 -4.44 0.44
C LEU A 153 11.90 -5.88 0.94
N THR A 154 10.76 -6.37 1.41
CA THR A 154 10.57 -7.76 1.82
C THR A 154 9.66 -8.47 0.81
N LEU A 155 10.16 -9.57 0.25
CA LEU A 155 9.41 -10.48 -0.61
C LEU A 155 9.23 -11.80 0.16
N GLU A 156 8.01 -12.03 0.64
CA GLU A 156 7.72 -13.17 1.52
C GLU A 156 7.29 -14.41 0.75
N SER A 157 6.40 -14.26 -0.22
CA SER A 157 5.96 -15.33 -1.11
C SER A 157 5.75 -14.77 -2.50
N LEU A 158 6.09 -15.56 -3.53
CA LEU A 158 5.82 -15.23 -4.91
C LEU A 158 4.98 -16.32 -5.56
N ARG A 159 4.02 -15.93 -6.40
CA ARG A 159 3.23 -16.83 -7.22
C ARG A 159 3.99 -17.21 -8.49
N PRO A 160 3.70 -18.36 -9.10
CA PRO A 160 4.20 -18.69 -10.44
C PRO A 160 3.80 -17.57 -11.41
N GLY A 161 4.73 -17.17 -12.27
CA GLY A 161 4.45 -16.20 -13.32
C GLY A 161 3.42 -16.75 -14.30
N ASP A 162 2.51 -15.89 -14.72
CA ASP A 162 1.44 -16.13 -15.70
C ASP A 162 1.90 -15.93 -17.15
N GLY A 163 3.22 -15.79 -17.39
CA GLY A 163 3.80 -15.62 -18.72
C GLY A 163 3.43 -14.31 -19.42
N GLN A 164 2.70 -13.41 -18.74
CA GLN A 164 2.37 -12.10 -19.27
C GLN A 164 3.60 -11.18 -19.18
N HIS A 165 4.18 -10.90 -20.35
CA HIS A 165 5.23 -9.91 -20.50
C HIS A 165 4.61 -8.51 -20.39
N ALA A 166 4.63 -7.93 -19.19
CA ALA A 166 4.46 -6.49 -19.09
C ALA A 166 5.62 -5.80 -19.82
N ASN A 167 5.36 -4.69 -20.52
CA ASN A 167 6.37 -3.82 -21.12
C ASN A 167 7.20 -3.13 -20.01
N ILE A 168 8.08 -3.90 -19.39
CA ILE A 168 8.86 -3.51 -18.23
C ILE A 168 10.17 -2.88 -18.73
N ARG A 169 10.39 -1.60 -18.40
CA ARG A 169 11.68 -0.93 -18.63
C ARG A 169 12.71 -1.41 -17.61
N LEU A 170 13.30 -2.57 -17.88
CA LEU A 170 14.22 -3.27 -16.97
C LEU A 170 15.38 -2.39 -16.48
N LEU A 171 15.91 -1.50 -17.33
CA LEU A 171 17.01 -0.61 -16.95
C LEU A 171 16.61 0.34 -15.81
N ALA A 172 15.45 1.00 -15.94
CA ALA A 172 14.95 1.93 -14.92
C ALA A 172 14.62 1.19 -13.61
N ILE A 173 14.21 -0.08 -13.68
CA ILE A 173 13.94 -0.88 -12.48
C ILE A 173 15.23 -1.35 -11.82
N LYS A 174 16.25 -1.72 -12.60
CA LYS A 174 17.57 -2.06 -12.06
C LYS A 174 18.14 -0.90 -11.24
N GLU A 175 18.06 0.32 -11.76
CA GLU A 175 18.48 1.53 -11.04
C GLU A 175 17.68 1.75 -9.75
N LYS A 176 16.37 1.43 -9.76
CA LYS A 176 15.53 1.53 -8.56
C LYS A 176 15.88 0.46 -7.53
N LEU A 177 16.07 -0.79 -7.95
CA LEU A 177 16.49 -1.88 -7.06
C LEU A 177 17.84 -1.59 -6.40
N GLN A 178 18.76 -0.93 -7.10
CA GLN A 178 20.03 -0.48 -6.52
C GLN A 178 19.87 0.55 -5.38
N LYS A 179 18.72 1.24 -5.29
CA LYS A 179 18.42 2.16 -4.19
C LYS A 179 17.79 1.47 -2.98
N VAL A 180 17.29 0.25 -3.14
CA VAL A 180 16.86 -0.58 -2.02
C VAL A 180 18.11 -0.94 -1.21
N LYS A 181 18.16 -0.52 0.06
CA LYS A 181 19.30 -0.78 0.93
C LYS A 181 19.29 -2.21 1.47
N VAL A 182 18.10 -2.72 1.75
CA VAL A 182 17.90 -4.05 2.31
C VAL A 182 16.83 -4.75 1.48
N LEU A 183 17.21 -5.84 0.83
CA LEU A 183 16.29 -6.74 0.13
C LEU A 183 16.23 -8.05 0.91
N ILE A 184 15.08 -8.34 1.51
CA ILE A 184 14.82 -9.59 2.22
C ILE A 184 13.95 -10.44 1.31
N VAL A 185 14.46 -11.60 0.92
CA VAL A 185 13.71 -12.56 0.10
C VAL A 185 13.63 -13.86 0.88
N LYS A 186 12.43 -14.31 1.20
CA LYS A 186 12.24 -15.64 1.81
C LYS A 186 12.49 -16.74 0.77
N GLU A 187 12.88 -17.92 1.24
CA GLU A 187 13.40 -19.03 0.42
C GLU A 187 12.52 -19.40 -0.80
N GLU A 188 11.20 -19.46 -0.63
CA GLU A 188 10.27 -19.74 -1.73
C GLU A 188 10.26 -18.62 -2.79
N ALA A 189 10.25 -17.36 -2.34
CA ALA A 189 10.32 -16.20 -3.23
C ALA A 189 11.68 -16.11 -3.93
N ALA A 190 12.78 -16.48 -3.26
CA ALA A 190 14.13 -16.43 -3.82
C ALA A 190 14.27 -17.37 -5.02
N SER A 191 13.74 -18.58 -4.89
CA SER A 191 13.76 -19.59 -5.95
C SER A 191 12.99 -19.14 -7.19
N ARG A 192 11.89 -18.39 -7.01
CA ARG A 192 11.03 -17.88 -8.10
C ARG A 192 11.53 -16.59 -8.72
N LEU A 193 12.33 -15.81 -8.00
CA LEU A 193 12.97 -14.61 -8.53
C LEU A 193 14.22 -14.96 -9.36
N ALA A 194 14.88 -16.08 -9.06
CA ALA A 194 16.06 -16.57 -9.76
C ALA A 194 15.76 -17.40 -11.02
N ALA A 195 14.53 -17.91 -11.15
CA ALA A 195 14.04 -18.68 -12.29
C ALA A 195 13.54 -17.77 -13.42
#